data_AF-G7W5E5-F1
#
_entry.id   AF-G7W5E5-F1
#
_cell.length_a   1.000
_cell.length_b   1.000
_cell.length_c   1.000
_cell.angle_alpha   90.00
_cell.angle_beta   90.00
_cell.angle_gamma   90.00
#
_symmetry.space_group_name_H-M   'P 1'
#
loop_
_entity.id
_entity.type
_entity.pdbx_description
1 polymer ?
#
loop_
_entity_poly.entity_id
_entity_poly.type
_entity_poly.pdbx_seq_one_letter_code
_entity_poly.pdbx_strand_id
1 'polypeptide(L)'
;MERNEFIKMIKERIMDTCEVIDYLGVSKQRLSDMKTRGKVHEIKKGLFLREDIEIIKINQKDLREKFNKDTAYELFPVYKLIDDIVIIDKLRFFDCVTMVKHSCTNDIYNDQLEQTLKLILERLKAGSRVFMLDHKSFDYIENEEDMKQNGVILKEFTERTFREFLEYDGASIIGLNKIGNYNEILKQLESE
;
A
#
# COMPACT_ATOMS: atom_id res chain seq x y z
N MET A 1 -20.30 -36.87 -29.81
CA MET A 1 -20.01 -35.42 -29.85
C MET A 1 -19.21 -35.17 -31.10
N GLU A 2 -19.73 -34.34 -31.99
CA GLU A 2 -19.06 -34.00 -33.24
C GLU A 2 -17.82 -33.14 -32.97
N ARG A 3 -16.76 -33.27 -33.78
CA ARG A 3 -15.50 -32.54 -33.59
C ARG A 3 -15.72 -31.03 -33.44
N ASN A 4 -16.68 -30.48 -34.19
CA ASN A 4 -16.99 -29.04 -34.16
C ASN A 4 -17.68 -28.63 -32.85
N GLU A 5 -18.52 -29.48 -32.25
CA GLU A 5 -19.13 -29.23 -30.94
C GLU A 5 -18.09 -29.24 -29.83
N PHE A 6 -17.13 -30.18 -29.88
CA PHE A 6 -16.04 -30.25 -28.92
C PHE A 6 -15.13 -29.02 -28.98
N ILE A 7 -14.76 -28.58 -30.19
CA ILE A 7 -13.97 -27.35 -30.37
C ILE A 7 -14.72 -26.13 -29.85
N LYS A 8 -16.04 -26.07 -30.06
CA LYS A 8 -16.88 -24.98 -29.55
C LYS A 8 -16.90 -24.94 -28.02
N MET A 9 -17.12 -26.09 -27.36
CA MET A 9 -17.05 -26.19 -25.90
C MET A 9 -15.69 -25.75 -25.32
N ILE A 10 -14.58 -26.11 -25.99
CA ILE A 10 -13.24 -25.71 -25.56
C ILE A 10 -13.06 -24.19 -25.64
N LYS A 11 -13.46 -23.58 -26.75
CA LYS A 11 -13.34 -22.12 -26.95
C LYS A 11 -14.19 -21.31 -25.96
N GLU A 12 -15.30 -21.86 -25.51
CA GLU A 12 -16.15 -21.22 -24.50
C GLU A 12 -15.49 -21.21 -23.12
N ARG A 13 -14.62 -22.19 -22.81
CA ARG A 13 -14.02 -22.36 -21.47
C ARG A 13 -12.56 -21.93 -21.34
N ILE A 14 -11.85 -21.79 -22.45
CA ILE A 14 -10.42 -21.48 -22.47
C ILE A 14 -10.21 -20.16 -23.23
N MET A 15 -9.29 -19.35 -22.72
CA MET A 15 -8.79 -18.14 -23.38
C MET A 15 -7.32 -18.32 -23.75
N ASP A 16 -6.92 -17.75 -24.87
CA ASP A 16 -5.52 -17.58 -25.23
C ASP A 16 -4.92 -16.29 -24.63
N THR A 17 -3.61 -16.09 -24.83
CA THR A 17 -2.89 -14.95 -24.25
C THR A 17 -3.38 -13.60 -24.75
N CYS A 18 -3.77 -13.51 -26.03
CA CYS A 18 -4.28 -12.28 -26.61
C CYS A 18 -5.67 -11.98 -26.04
N GLU A 19 -6.54 -13.00 -25.98
CA GLU A 19 -7.86 -12.89 -25.38
C GLU A 19 -7.80 -12.46 -23.91
N VAL A 20 -6.85 -13.00 -23.12
CA VAL A 20 -6.66 -12.60 -21.71
C VAL A 20 -6.15 -11.16 -21.57
N ILE A 21 -5.20 -10.74 -22.41
CA ILE A 21 -4.68 -9.37 -22.41
C ILE A 21 -5.80 -8.37 -22.68
N ASP A 22 -6.59 -8.63 -23.71
CA ASP A 22 -7.69 -7.77 -24.13
C ASP A 22 -8.80 -7.77 -23.09
N TYR A 23 -9.17 -8.95 -22.56
CA TYR A 23 -10.22 -9.09 -21.57
C TYR A 23 -9.88 -8.42 -20.24
N LEU A 24 -8.64 -8.58 -19.73
CA LEU A 24 -8.19 -7.92 -18.50
C LEU A 24 -7.86 -6.44 -18.71
N GLY A 25 -7.45 -6.03 -19.91
CA GLY A 25 -6.99 -4.67 -20.21
C GLY A 25 -5.62 -4.38 -19.62
N VAL A 26 -4.68 -5.32 -19.73
CA VAL A 26 -3.33 -5.22 -19.14
C VAL A 26 -2.25 -5.43 -20.21
N SER A 27 -1.05 -4.88 -19.99
CA SER A 27 0.05 -5.11 -20.94
C SER A 27 0.58 -6.55 -20.89
N LYS A 28 1.24 -7.00 -21.95
CA LYS A 28 1.91 -8.31 -22.01
C LYS A 28 2.94 -8.50 -20.88
N GLN A 29 3.69 -7.44 -20.55
CA GLN A 29 4.62 -7.44 -19.43
C GLN A 29 3.88 -7.66 -18.11
N ARG A 30 2.76 -6.95 -17.91
CA ARG A 30 1.95 -7.08 -16.70
C ARG A 30 1.37 -8.49 -16.55
N LEU A 31 0.89 -9.10 -17.63
CA LEU A 31 0.44 -10.50 -17.60
C LEU A 31 1.58 -11.45 -17.24
N SER A 32 2.79 -11.22 -17.75
CA SER A 32 3.98 -12.00 -17.35
C SER A 32 4.24 -11.90 -15.86
N ASP A 33 4.24 -10.69 -15.31
CA ASP A 33 4.45 -10.48 -13.87
C ASP A 33 3.36 -11.14 -13.03
N MET A 34 2.10 -11.10 -13.48
CA MET A 34 0.98 -11.75 -12.79
C MET A 34 1.16 -13.27 -12.74
N LYS A 35 1.69 -13.88 -13.80
CA LYS A 35 2.04 -15.32 -13.82
C LYS A 35 3.19 -15.63 -12.87
N THR A 36 4.27 -14.84 -12.91
CA THR A 36 5.43 -15.03 -12.03
C THR A 36 5.06 -14.92 -10.55
N ARG A 37 4.10 -14.04 -10.22
CA ARG A 37 3.59 -13.85 -8.86
C ARG A 37 2.49 -14.83 -8.46
N GLY A 38 2.14 -15.80 -9.32
CA GLY A 38 1.10 -16.79 -9.04
C GLY A 38 -0.32 -16.23 -8.99
N LYS A 39 -0.57 -15.02 -9.54
CA LYS A 39 -1.91 -14.40 -9.58
C LYS A 39 -2.74 -14.84 -10.79
N VAL A 40 -2.08 -15.36 -11.82
CA VAL A 40 -2.70 -15.95 -13.01
C VAL A 40 -2.05 -17.28 -13.27
N HIS A 41 -2.86 -18.32 -13.49
CA HIS A 41 -2.38 -19.66 -13.76
C HIS A 41 -2.62 -20.06 -15.21
N GLU A 42 -1.58 -20.55 -15.86
CA GLU A 42 -1.69 -21.18 -17.18
C GLU A 42 -2.03 -22.65 -17.01
N ILE A 43 -3.06 -23.13 -17.71
CA ILE A 43 -3.32 -24.59 -17.82
C ILE A 43 -2.19 -25.24 -18.63
N LYS A 44 -1.78 -24.50 -19.67
CA LYS A 44 -0.69 -24.84 -20.59
C LYS A 44 -0.17 -23.52 -21.14
N LYS A 45 1.09 -23.51 -21.61
CA LYS A 45 1.74 -22.30 -22.14
C LYS A 45 0.82 -21.50 -23.06
N GLY A 46 0.43 -20.31 -22.59
CA GLY A 46 -0.43 -19.38 -23.32
C GLY A 46 -1.94 -19.68 -23.34
N LEU A 47 -2.43 -20.65 -22.57
CA LEU A 47 -3.84 -21.03 -22.43
C LEU A 47 -4.30 -20.94 -20.97
N PHE A 48 -5.46 -20.34 -20.76
CA PHE A 48 -6.01 -19.97 -19.45
C PHE A 48 -7.46 -20.45 -19.32
N LEU A 49 -7.90 -20.80 -18.11
CA LEU A 49 -9.33 -21.04 -17.85
C LEU A 49 -10.04 -19.69 -17.85
N ARG A 50 -11.15 -19.59 -18.59
CA ARG A 50 -11.97 -18.38 -18.64
C ARG A 50 -12.48 -18.00 -17.26
N GLU A 51 -12.96 -18.97 -16.49
CA GLU A 51 -13.50 -18.78 -15.13
C GLU A 51 -12.48 -18.10 -14.20
N ASP A 52 -11.22 -18.54 -14.22
CA ASP A 52 -10.15 -17.95 -13.41
C ASP A 52 -9.89 -16.49 -13.80
N ILE A 53 -9.87 -16.21 -15.11
CA ILE A 53 -9.66 -14.86 -15.64
C ILE A 53 -10.84 -13.94 -15.33
N GLU A 54 -12.06 -14.47 -15.35
CA GLU A 54 -13.28 -13.76 -14.97
C GLU A 54 -13.29 -13.39 -13.49
N ILE A 55 -12.91 -14.32 -12.59
CA ILE A 55 -12.73 -14.03 -11.16
C ILE A 55 -11.70 -12.91 -10.95
N ILE A 56 -10.58 -12.97 -11.68
CA ILE A 56 -9.56 -11.91 -11.62
C ILE A 56 -10.12 -10.58 -12.13
N LYS A 57 -10.93 -10.57 -13.18
CA LYS A 57 -11.56 -9.36 -13.72
C LYS A 57 -12.57 -8.77 -12.74
N ILE A 58 -13.39 -9.61 -12.12
CA ILE A 58 -14.35 -9.21 -11.09
C ILE A 58 -13.59 -8.63 -9.90
N ASN A 59 -12.57 -9.31 -9.38
CA ASN A 59 -11.73 -8.77 -8.30
C ASN A 59 -11.06 -7.45 -8.70
N GLN A 60 -10.55 -7.32 -9.94
CA GLN A 60 -10.02 -6.06 -10.43
C GLN A 60 -11.09 -4.97 -10.55
N LYS A 61 -12.31 -5.34 -10.91
CA LYS A 61 -13.44 -4.43 -11.05
C LYS A 61 -13.96 -4.01 -9.67
N ASP A 62 -14.09 -4.92 -8.72
CA ASP A 62 -14.47 -4.63 -7.34
C ASP A 62 -13.41 -3.78 -6.64
N LEU A 63 -12.12 -4.04 -6.88
CA LEU A 63 -11.06 -3.13 -6.49
C LEU A 63 -11.22 -1.78 -7.23
N ARG A 64 -11.39 -1.77 -8.54
CA ARG A 64 -11.60 -0.51 -9.27
C ARG A 64 -12.89 0.21 -8.88
N GLU A 65 -13.94 -0.43 -8.39
CA GLU A 65 -15.20 0.22 -8.01
C GLU A 65 -15.20 0.63 -6.54
N LYS A 66 -14.49 -0.12 -5.67
CA LYS A 66 -14.14 0.35 -4.32
C LYS A 66 -13.20 1.55 -4.36
N PHE A 67 -12.31 1.64 -5.37
CA PHE A 67 -11.20 2.60 -5.40
C PHE A 67 -11.19 3.59 -6.59
N ASN A 68 -12.09 3.47 -7.59
CA ASN A 68 -12.46 4.51 -8.58
C ASN A 68 -13.79 5.16 -8.16
N LYS A 69 -13.93 5.57 -6.90
CA LYS A 69 -14.52 6.90 -6.76
C LYS A 69 -13.47 7.86 -7.31
N ASP A 70 -13.88 8.92 -8.00
CA ASP A 70 -13.08 10.13 -8.15
C ASP A 70 -12.82 10.73 -6.75
N THR A 71 -12.16 9.99 -5.86
CA THR A 71 -11.74 10.46 -4.55
C THR A 71 -10.56 11.35 -4.82
N ALA A 72 -10.80 12.65 -4.70
CA ALA A 72 -9.76 13.64 -4.45
C ALA A 72 -8.71 13.00 -3.54
N TYR A 73 -7.43 13.08 -3.92
CA TYR A 73 -6.33 12.55 -3.12
C TYR A 73 -6.51 13.01 -1.66
N GLU A 74 -6.84 12.07 -0.78
CA GLU A 74 -7.06 12.35 0.63
C GLU A 74 -5.69 12.36 1.32
N LEU A 75 -5.33 13.50 1.90
CA LEU A 75 -4.10 13.66 2.70
C LEU A 75 -4.17 12.93 4.05
N PHE A 76 -5.38 12.51 4.45
CA PHE A 76 -5.67 11.91 5.75
C PHE A 76 -6.53 10.65 5.58
N PRO A 77 -6.44 9.68 6.50
CA PRO A 77 -5.52 9.64 7.63
C PRO A 77 -4.08 9.29 7.20
N VAL A 78 -3.09 9.81 7.93
CA VAL A 78 -1.65 9.57 7.70
C VAL A 78 -1.23 8.17 8.19
N TYR A 79 -1.91 7.66 9.22
CA TYR A 79 -1.68 6.34 9.78
C TYR A 79 -3.00 5.60 9.96
N LYS A 80 -2.92 4.28 10.14
CA LYS A 80 -4.03 3.47 10.62
C LYS A 80 -3.53 2.35 11.52
N LEU A 81 -4.45 1.81 12.33
CA LEU A 81 -4.22 0.69 13.21
C LEU A 81 -4.83 -0.57 12.60
N ILE A 82 -4.06 -1.65 12.57
CA ILE A 82 -4.53 -2.98 12.20
C ILE A 82 -4.08 -3.92 13.31
N ASP A 83 -5.03 -4.42 14.10
CA ASP A 83 -4.74 -5.20 15.30
C ASP A 83 -3.74 -4.47 16.21
N ASP A 84 -2.57 -5.07 16.47
CA ASP A 84 -1.47 -4.49 17.25
C ASP A 84 -0.40 -3.79 16.39
N ILE A 85 -0.68 -3.57 15.10
CA ILE A 85 0.26 -3.00 14.13
C ILE A 85 -0.15 -1.57 13.78
N VAL A 86 0.82 -0.66 13.79
CA VAL A 86 0.67 0.69 13.23
C VAL A 86 1.19 0.70 11.81
N ILE A 87 0.39 1.20 10.88
CA ILE A 87 0.78 1.41 9.50
C ILE A 87 0.74 2.90 9.20
N ILE A 88 1.80 3.41 8.57
CA ILE A 88 1.96 4.81 8.16
C ILE A 88 2.03 4.86 6.63
N ASP A 89 1.24 5.75 6.03
CA ASP A 89 1.33 6.06 4.61
C ASP A 89 2.52 6.99 4.36
N LYS A 90 3.52 6.51 3.62
CA LYS A 90 4.70 7.33 3.30
C LYS A 90 4.34 8.63 2.57
N LEU A 91 3.47 8.55 1.57
CA LEU A 91 3.15 9.69 0.70
C LEU A 91 2.41 10.74 1.50
N ARG A 92 1.31 10.36 2.17
CA ARG A 92 0.52 11.28 2.99
C ARG A 92 1.34 11.90 4.13
N PHE A 93 2.20 11.10 4.77
CA PHE A 93 3.11 11.60 5.80
C PHE A 93 4.02 12.70 5.28
N PHE A 94 4.75 12.46 4.18
CA PHE A 94 5.68 13.47 3.65
C PHE A 94 4.97 14.66 2.99
N ASP A 95 3.77 14.47 2.46
CA ASP A 95 2.95 15.59 1.97
C ASP A 95 2.53 16.49 3.15
N CYS A 96 2.09 15.92 4.27
CA CYS A 96 1.83 16.69 5.50
C CYS A 96 3.09 17.41 6.00
N VAL A 97 4.25 16.73 6.00
CA VAL A 97 5.54 17.34 6.38
C VAL A 97 5.87 18.53 5.47
N THR A 98 5.61 18.40 4.17
CA THR A 98 5.80 19.48 3.20
C THR A 98 4.88 20.66 3.50
N MET A 99 3.62 20.41 3.85
CA MET A 99 2.67 21.46 4.24
C MET A 99 3.11 22.22 5.50
N VAL A 100 3.59 21.51 6.52
CA VAL A 100 4.15 22.10 7.75
C VAL A 100 5.46 22.85 7.46
N LYS A 101 6.33 22.30 6.61
CA LYS A 101 7.59 22.94 6.21
C LYS A 101 7.35 24.33 5.63
N HIS A 102 6.33 24.47 4.79
CA HIS A 102 5.96 25.72 4.13
C HIS A 102 5.05 26.62 4.98
N SER A 103 4.86 26.27 6.27
CA SER A 103 4.07 27.05 7.23
C SER A 103 2.65 27.32 6.71
N CYS A 104 2.04 26.30 6.08
CA CYS A 104 0.64 26.36 5.70
C CYS A 104 -0.19 26.63 6.97
N THR A 105 -1.06 27.63 6.91
CA THR A 105 -1.83 28.15 8.07
C THR A 105 -2.88 27.20 8.61
N ASN A 106 -2.90 25.95 8.14
CA ASN A 106 -3.87 24.95 8.56
C ASN A 106 -3.19 23.97 9.52
N ASP A 107 -3.56 24.07 10.79
CA ASP A 107 -2.97 23.28 11.88
C ASP A 107 -3.25 21.78 11.72
N ILE A 108 -4.24 21.38 10.92
CA ILE A 108 -4.62 19.99 10.71
C ILE A 108 -3.43 19.12 10.25
N TYR A 109 -2.52 19.65 9.42
CA TYR A 109 -1.33 18.90 8.98
C TYR A 109 -0.37 18.65 10.13
N ASN A 110 -0.13 19.68 10.96
CA ASN A 110 0.74 19.55 12.12
C ASN A 110 0.10 18.62 13.16
N ASP A 111 -1.19 18.78 13.45
CA ASP A 111 -1.92 17.93 14.40
C ASP A 111 -1.85 16.45 14.01
N GLN A 112 -2.01 16.15 12.72
CA GLN A 112 -1.92 14.78 12.21
C GLN A 112 -0.51 14.22 12.35
N LEU A 113 0.53 15.01 12.06
CA LEU A 113 1.91 14.59 12.27
C LEU A 113 2.25 14.42 13.74
N GLU A 114 1.80 15.32 14.62
CA GLU A 114 2.02 15.21 16.06
C GLU A 114 1.38 13.95 16.64
N GLN A 115 0.14 13.66 16.25
CA GLN A 115 -0.56 12.43 16.61
C GLN A 115 0.18 11.20 16.08
N THR A 116 0.66 11.26 14.84
CA THR A 116 1.42 10.17 14.23
C THR A 116 2.71 9.91 15.01
N LEU A 117 3.52 10.93 15.31
CA LEU A 117 4.78 10.76 16.03
C LEU A 117 4.56 10.25 17.47
N LYS A 118 3.55 10.77 18.17
CA LYS A 118 3.16 10.29 19.51
C LYS A 118 2.76 8.82 19.46
N LEU A 119 1.88 8.45 18.54
CA LEU A 119 1.44 7.07 18.39
C LEU A 119 2.60 6.13 18.09
N ILE A 120 3.52 6.51 17.20
CA ILE A 120 4.69 5.68 16.89
C ILE A 120 5.51 5.45 18.17
N LEU A 121 5.82 6.52 18.91
CA LEU A 121 6.60 6.43 20.13
C LEU A 121 5.93 5.54 21.19
N GLU A 122 4.64 5.78 21.46
CA GLU A 122 3.85 5.00 22.43
C GLU A 122 3.83 3.52 22.06
N ARG A 123 3.68 3.21 20.77
CA ARG A 123 3.55 1.84 20.27
C ARG A 123 4.88 1.11 20.25
N LEU A 124 5.97 1.79 19.90
CA LEU A 124 7.32 1.22 19.99
C LEU A 124 7.67 0.88 21.44
N LYS A 125 7.38 1.78 22.40
CA LYS A 125 7.60 1.54 23.84
C LYS A 125 6.74 0.41 24.40
N ALA A 126 5.55 0.19 23.83
CA ALA A 126 4.69 -0.93 24.16
C ALA A 126 5.13 -2.27 23.51
N GLY A 127 6.18 -2.26 22.67
CA GLY A 127 6.64 -3.43 21.93
C GLY A 127 5.78 -3.78 20.69
N SER A 128 4.88 -2.88 20.28
CA SER A 128 4.07 -3.03 19.06
C SER A 128 4.91 -2.80 17.81
N ARG A 129 4.47 -3.36 16.68
CA ARG A 129 5.17 -3.23 15.39
C ARG A 129 4.65 -2.00 14.65
N VAL A 130 5.58 -1.23 14.08
CA VAL A 130 5.26 0.00 13.34
C VAL A 130 5.90 -0.06 11.96
N PHE A 131 5.11 0.15 10.92
CA PHE A 131 5.56 0.11 9.53
C PHE A 131 5.21 1.38 8.77
N MET A 132 6.07 1.72 7.83
CA MET A 132 5.78 2.69 6.78
C MET A 132 5.68 1.98 5.44
N LEU A 133 4.58 2.20 4.75
CA LEU A 133 4.21 1.55 3.50
C LEU A 133 4.07 2.58 2.38
N ASP A 134 4.07 2.10 1.12
CA ASP A 134 3.65 2.94 0.01
C ASP A 134 2.14 3.22 0.04
N HIS A 135 1.72 4.30 -0.60
CA HIS A 135 0.34 4.77 -0.57
C HIS A 135 -0.68 3.71 -1.01
N LYS A 136 -0.33 2.93 -2.04
CA LYS A 136 -1.18 1.83 -2.51
C LYS A 136 -1.36 0.79 -1.41
N SER A 137 -0.28 0.26 -0.85
CA SER A 137 -0.40 -0.76 0.20
C SER A 137 -1.13 -0.22 1.43
N PHE A 138 -0.93 1.06 1.77
CA PHE A 138 -1.66 1.70 2.86
C PHE A 138 -3.17 1.65 2.63
N ASP A 139 -3.68 1.98 1.45
CA ASP A 139 -5.13 1.99 1.21
C ASP A 139 -5.73 0.58 1.13
N TYR A 140 -4.98 -0.43 0.65
CA TYR A 140 -5.53 -1.77 0.40
C TYR A 140 -5.45 -2.76 1.56
N ILE A 141 -4.49 -2.62 2.47
CA ILE A 141 -4.29 -3.63 3.52
C ILE A 141 -5.37 -3.48 4.59
N GLU A 142 -6.16 -4.52 4.85
CA GLU A 142 -7.17 -4.49 5.91
C GLU A 142 -6.76 -5.30 7.16
N ASN A 143 -5.86 -6.26 7.02
CA ASN A 143 -5.39 -7.15 8.09
C ASN A 143 -3.90 -7.51 7.94
N GLU A 144 -3.33 -8.21 8.93
CA GLU A 144 -1.91 -8.61 8.91
C GLU A 144 -1.57 -9.58 7.77
N GLU A 145 -2.50 -10.47 7.37
CA GLU A 145 -2.26 -11.42 6.27
C GLU A 145 -2.11 -10.70 4.93
N ASP A 146 -2.94 -9.69 4.67
CA ASP A 146 -2.85 -8.83 3.49
C ASP A 146 -1.52 -8.09 3.44
N MET A 147 -1.05 -7.61 4.61
CA MET A 147 0.25 -6.96 4.71
C MET A 147 1.39 -7.91 4.33
N LYS A 148 1.36 -9.15 4.81
CA LYS A 148 2.38 -10.16 4.53
C LYS A 148 2.42 -10.57 3.06
N GLN A 149 1.26 -10.68 2.41
CA GLN A 149 1.16 -11.19 1.04
C GLN A 149 1.28 -10.11 -0.04
N ASN A 150 0.78 -8.90 0.24
CA ASN A 150 0.60 -7.86 -0.76
C ASN A 150 1.22 -6.51 -0.38
N GLY A 151 1.65 -6.33 0.88
CA GLY A 151 2.20 -5.07 1.36
C GLY A 151 3.61 -4.77 0.85
N VAL A 152 3.80 -3.58 0.29
CA VAL A 152 5.11 -3.01 0.02
C VAL A 152 5.59 -2.25 1.26
N ILE A 153 6.22 -2.99 2.17
CA ILE A 153 6.83 -2.43 3.38
C ILE A 153 8.10 -1.67 2.96
N LEU A 154 8.11 -0.37 3.22
CA LEU A 154 9.25 0.50 2.90
C LEU A 154 10.21 0.63 4.09
N LYS A 155 9.66 0.63 5.32
CA LYS A 155 10.44 0.67 6.55
C LYS A 155 9.68 0.03 7.70
N GLU A 156 10.38 -0.74 8.52
CA GLU A 156 9.94 -1.16 9.86
C GLU A 156 10.68 -0.29 10.88
N PHE A 157 9.94 0.24 11.85
CA PHE A 157 10.51 1.07 12.90
C PHE A 157 10.74 0.23 14.17
N THR A 158 11.94 0.39 14.72
CA THR A 158 12.25 0.15 16.13
C THR A 158 12.50 1.52 16.77
N GLU A 159 12.59 1.60 18.09
CA GLU A 159 12.95 2.86 18.76
C GLU A 159 14.24 3.47 18.19
N ARG A 160 15.25 2.62 17.99
CA ARG A 160 16.51 3.01 17.35
C ARG A 160 16.31 3.52 15.92
N THR A 161 15.64 2.76 15.05
CA THR A 161 15.53 3.16 13.63
C THR A 161 14.55 4.31 13.41
N PHE A 162 13.65 4.55 14.36
CA PHE A 162 12.78 5.71 14.42
C PHE A 162 13.54 6.96 14.87
N ARG A 163 14.39 6.84 15.89
CA ARG A 163 15.32 7.91 16.26
C ARG A 163 16.25 8.28 15.09
N GLU A 164 16.90 7.29 14.48
CA GLU A 164 17.76 7.50 13.30
C GLU A 164 16.98 8.13 12.13
N PHE A 165 15.68 7.85 12.01
CA PHE A 165 14.83 8.47 10.99
C PHE A 165 14.57 9.97 11.25
N LEU A 166 14.34 10.34 12.51
CA LEU A 166 14.14 11.73 12.91
C LEU A 166 15.44 12.53 12.84
N GLU A 167 16.56 11.92 13.25
CA GLU A 167 17.86 12.59 13.34
C GLU A 167 18.66 12.63 12.02
N TYR A 168 18.23 11.91 10.97
CA TYR A 168 18.97 11.88 9.71
C TYR A 168 19.16 13.30 9.12
N ASP A 169 20.33 13.57 8.55
CA ASP A 169 20.72 14.90 8.03
C ASP A 169 19.66 15.55 7.12
N GLY A 170 18.95 14.73 6.35
CA GLY A 170 17.86 15.17 5.47
C GLY A 170 16.58 15.60 6.18
N ALA A 171 16.36 15.24 7.44
CA ALA A 171 15.14 15.52 8.21
C ALA A 171 14.85 17.02 8.33
N SER A 172 15.88 17.82 8.59
CA SER A 172 15.78 19.28 8.63
C SER A 172 15.46 19.88 7.26
N ILE A 173 16.02 19.31 6.20
CA ILE A 173 15.82 19.74 4.81
C ILE A 173 14.37 19.49 4.38
N ILE A 174 13.79 18.35 4.76
CA ILE A 174 12.40 18.02 4.43
C ILE A 174 11.40 18.67 5.40
N GLY A 175 11.84 19.17 6.55
CA GLY A 175 11.01 19.93 7.50
C GLY A 175 10.41 19.10 8.64
N LEU A 176 10.92 17.90 8.91
CA LEU A 176 10.47 17.09 10.06
C LEU A 176 10.65 17.83 11.39
N ASN A 177 11.75 18.58 11.52
CA ASN A 177 12.05 19.38 12.71
C ASN A 177 11.08 20.54 12.95
N LYS A 178 10.16 20.81 12.02
CA LYS A 178 9.10 21.82 12.17
C LYS A 178 7.80 21.26 12.73
N ILE A 179 7.68 19.93 12.89
CA ILE A 179 6.52 19.33 13.55
C ILE A 179 6.54 19.77 15.02
N GLY A 180 5.40 20.24 15.54
CA GLY A 180 5.37 20.96 16.83
C GLY A 180 5.92 20.14 18.01
N ASN A 181 5.66 18.84 18.06
CA ASN A 181 6.18 17.94 19.11
C ASN A 181 7.52 17.27 18.78
N TYR A 182 8.21 17.66 17.71
CA TYR A 182 9.44 16.98 17.25
C TYR A 182 10.52 16.86 18.33
N ASN A 183 10.86 17.98 18.99
CA ASN A 183 11.89 18.00 20.03
C ASN A 183 11.47 17.22 21.28
N GLU A 184 10.17 17.18 21.58
CA GLU A 184 9.63 16.39 22.69
C GLU A 184 9.82 14.90 22.43
N ILE A 185 9.46 14.44 21.22
CA ILE A 185 9.60 13.04 20.79
C ILE A 185 11.06 12.62 20.79
N LEU A 186 11.97 13.44 20.24
CA LEU A 186 13.40 13.14 20.27
C LEU A 186 13.93 13.00 21.69
N LYS A 187 13.59 13.92 22.59
CA LYS A 187 14.03 13.85 23.99
C LYS A 187 13.55 12.58 24.69
N GLN A 188 12.34 12.13 24.40
CA GLN A 188 11.80 10.89 24.96
C GLN A 188 12.45 9.61 24.40
N LEU A 189 13.11 9.70 23.25
CA LEU A 189 13.93 8.64 22.64
C LEU A 189 15.40 8.71 23.08
N GLU A 190 15.85 9.81 23.70
CA GLU A 190 17.19 9.97 24.29
C GLU A 190 17.29 9.46 25.72
N SER A 191 16.17 9.38 26.44
CA SER A 191 16.11 9.03 27.86
C SER A 191 16.22 7.53 28.18
N GLU A 192 16.77 6.72 27.26
CA GLU A 192 17.09 5.29 27.40
C GLU A 192 18.51 4.99 26.91
#